data_AF-A0A3B9M8S2-F1
#
_entry.id   AF-A0A3B9M8S2-F1
#
_cell.length_a   1.000
_cell.length_b   1.000
_cell.length_c   1.000
_cell.angle_alpha   90.00
_cell.angle_beta   90.00
_cell.angle_gamma   90.00
#
_symmetry.space_group_name_H-M   'P 1'
#
loop_
_entity.id
_entity.type
_entity.pdbx_description
1 polymer ?
#
loop_
_entity_poly.entity_id
_entity_poly.type
_entity_poly.pdbx_seq_one_letter_code
_entity_poly.pdbx_strand_id
1 'polypeptide(L)'
;MFTGDDFDYPTTIAGDGERYSDALLGAFDPIAPAASAGLLALDAGDVKRFRTIMESTLDLSRHVFTAPTAYYKTGIVFMAYLNGHQDHFRMIG
;
A
#
# COMPACT_ATOMS: atom_id res chain seq x y z
N MET A 1 -6.93 -1.55 -15.44
CA MET A 1 -5.89 -2.60 -15.21
C MET A 1 -5.63 -2.60 -13.72
N PHE A 2 -5.49 -3.74 -13.04
CA PHE A 2 -5.18 -3.73 -11.61
C PHE A 2 -3.67 -3.91 -11.38
N THR A 3 -3.01 -2.93 -10.78
CA THR A 3 -1.61 -3.04 -10.37
C THR A 3 -1.49 -3.98 -9.17
N GLY A 4 -0.47 -4.84 -9.23
CA GLY A 4 0.01 -5.67 -8.13
C GLY A 4 1.44 -5.29 -7.70
N ASP A 5 1.90 -4.10 -8.10
CA ASP A 5 3.24 -3.60 -7.78
C ASP A 5 3.25 -2.90 -6.41
N ASP A 6 3.63 -3.65 -5.39
CA ASP A 6 3.75 -3.16 -4.02
C ASP A 6 5.01 -2.28 -3.79
N PHE A 7 5.89 -2.08 -4.78
CA PHE A 7 7.09 -1.24 -4.69
C PHE A 7 6.93 0.19 -5.22
N ASP A 8 6.03 0.39 -6.18
CA ASP A 8 5.82 1.69 -6.85
C ASP A 8 4.34 1.96 -7.25
N TYR A 9 3.40 1.51 -6.42
CA TYR A 9 1.97 1.73 -6.63
C TYR A 9 1.53 3.19 -6.87
N PRO A 10 2.11 4.26 -6.27
CA PRO A 10 1.63 5.62 -6.51
C PRO A 10 1.78 6.04 -7.98
N THR A 11 2.88 5.63 -8.63
CA THR A 11 3.15 5.92 -10.04
C THR A 11 2.16 5.20 -10.94
N THR A 12 1.91 3.91 -10.69
CA THR A 12 0.99 3.11 -11.52
C THR A 12 -0.47 3.53 -11.34
N ILE A 13 -0.86 3.96 -10.14
CA ILE A 13 -2.21 4.44 -9.83
C ILE A 13 -2.45 5.83 -10.40
N ALA A 14 -1.54 6.79 -10.21
CA ALA A 14 -1.69 8.13 -10.77
C ALA A 14 -1.64 8.13 -12.30
N GLY A 15 -0.87 7.21 -12.88
CA GLY A 15 -0.70 7.13 -14.31
C GLY A 15 0.20 8.23 -14.88
N ASP A 16 0.27 8.26 -16.21
CA ASP A 16 1.03 9.23 -17.00
C ASP A 16 0.16 10.28 -17.72
N GLY A 17 -1.16 10.23 -17.50
CA GLY A 17 -2.16 11.08 -18.16
C GLY A 17 -2.83 10.43 -19.37
N GLU A 18 -2.25 9.37 -19.94
CA GLU A 18 -2.88 8.54 -20.97
C GLU A 18 -3.39 7.22 -20.40
N ARG A 19 -2.67 6.66 -19.43
CA ARG A 19 -2.95 5.36 -18.82
C ARG A 19 -2.80 5.43 -17.31
N TYR A 20 -3.65 4.68 -16.63
CA TYR A 20 -3.56 4.44 -15.19
C TYR A 20 -3.91 2.98 -14.89
N SER A 21 -3.59 2.55 -13.67
CA SER A 21 -4.04 1.27 -13.13
C SER A 21 -4.89 1.49 -11.88
N ASP A 22 -6.01 0.79 -11.80
CA ASP A 22 -6.68 0.47 -10.55
C ASP A 22 -5.75 -0.37 -9.65
N ALA A 23 -6.11 -0.63 -8.40
CA ALA A 23 -5.22 -1.31 -7.45
C ALA A 23 -5.80 -2.62 -6.90
N LEU A 24 -4.99 -3.67 -6.88
CA LEU A 24 -5.21 -4.90 -6.11
C LEU A 24 -3.87 -5.28 -5.47
N LEU A 25 -3.61 -4.70 -4.30
CA LEU A 25 -2.27 -4.65 -3.67
C LEU A 25 -2.29 -5.27 -2.28
N GLY A 26 -1.25 -6.03 -1.95
CA GLY A 26 -1.02 -6.48 -0.58
C GLY A 26 -0.59 -5.31 0.32
N ALA A 27 0.12 -4.34 -0.24
CA ALA A 27 0.57 -3.15 0.45
C ALA A 27 -0.58 -2.32 1.03
N PHE A 28 -1.77 -2.35 0.44
CA PHE A 28 -2.91 -1.58 0.94
C PHE A 28 -3.42 -2.05 2.30
N ASP A 29 -3.18 -3.31 2.70
CA ASP A 29 -3.58 -3.83 4.01
C ASP A 29 -2.91 -3.07 5.17
N PRO A 30 -1.56 -3.05 5.29
CA PRO A 30 -0.89 -2.37 6.40
C PRO A 30 -1.02 -0.84 6.38
N ILE A 31 -1.48 -0.24 5.28
CA ILE A 31 -1.64 1.21 5.14
C ILE A 31 -3.07 1.63 4.78
N ALA A 32 -4.08 0.79 5.07
CA ALA A 32 -5.46 1.03 4.62
C ALA A 32 -5.99 2.45 4.88
N PRO A 33 -5.75 3.09 6.05
CA PRO A 33 -6.16 4.48 6.27
C PRO A 33 -5.47 5.49 5.33
N ALA A 34 -4.17 5.32 5.09
CA ALA A 34 -3.40 6.19 4.19
C ALA A 34 -3.80 5.96 2.73
N ALA A 35 -3.97 4.70 2.30
CA ALA A 35 -4.45 4.35 0.96
C ALA A 35 -5.84 4.96 0.71
N SER A 36 -6.77 4.85 1.67
CA SER A 36 -8.10 5.46 1.58
C SER A 36 -8.02 6.98 1.44
N ALA A 37 -7.24 7.65 2.29
CA ALA A 37 -7.08 9.10 2.23
C ALA A 37 -6.41 9.58 0.94
N GLY A 38 -5.43 8.83 0.43
CA GLY A 38 -4.77 9.08 -0.85
C GLY A 38 -5.75 8.99 -2.01
N LEU A 39 -6.48 7.87 -2.13
CA LEU A 39 -7.45 7.65 -3.20
C LEU A 39 -8.58 8.68 -3.20
N LEU A 40 -9.09 9.06 -2.02
CA LEU A 40 -10.08 10.14 -1.91
C LEU A 40 -9.54 11.49 -2.40
N ALA A 41 -8.26 11.79 -2.14
CA ALA A 41 -7.63 12.99 -2.68
C ALA A 41 -7.50 12.92 -4.21
N LEU A 42 -7.18 11.76 -4.76
CA LEU A 42 -7.11 11.54 -6.21
C LEU A 42 -8.48 11.70 -6.88
N ASP A 43 -9.55 11.14 -6.29
CA ASP A 43 -10.93 11.29 -6.76
C ASP A 43 -11.39 12.76 -6.77
N ALA A 44 -10.89 13.55 -5.82
CA ALA A 44 -11.13 14.99 -5.76
C ALA A 44 -10.25 15.81 -6.73
N GLY A 45 -9.37 15.16 -7.51
CA GLY A 45 -8.43 15.82 -8.42
C GLY A 45 -7.18 16.41 -7.75
N ASP A 46 -6.98 16.21 -6.44
CA ASP A 46 -5.81 16.68 -5.69
C ASP A 46 -4.65 15.67 -5.79
N VAL A 47 -4.05 15.59 -6.98
CA VAL A 47 -2.92 14.69 -7.28
C VAL A 47 -1.72 14.95 -6.37
N LYS A 48 -1.51 16.20 -5.95
CA LYS A 48 -0.39 16.56 -5.06
C LYS A 48 -0.57 15.94 -3.68
N ARG A 49 -1.77 16.01 -3.12
CA ARG A 49 -2.09 15.39 -1.83
C ARG A 49 -2.08 13.87 -1.92
N PHE A 50 -2.62 13.29 -3.00
CA PHE A 50 -2.48 11.86 -3.29
C PHE A 50 -1.01 11.43 -3.23
N ARG A 51 -0.13 12.08 -4.00
CA ARG A 51 1.31 11.77 -4.02
C ARG A 51 1.94 11.90 -2.65
N THR A 52 1.67 13.01 -1.94
CA THR A 52 2.24 13.25 -0.60
C THR A 52 1.89 12.12 0.37
N ILE A 53 0.64 11.67 0.38
CA ILE A 53 0.19 10.59 1.27
C ILE A 53 0.82 9.26 0.82
N MET A 54 0.68 8.91 -0.46
CA MET A 54 1.08 7.59 -0.95
C MET A 54 2.60 7.41 -0.98
N GLU A 55 3.37 8.43 -1.35
CA GLU A 55 4.85 8.36 -1.34
C GLU A 55 5.41 8.22 0.08
N SER A 56 4.74 8.77 1.10
CA SER A 56 5.16 8.61 2.51
C SER A 56 5.09 7.16 3.01
N THR A 57 4.37 6.29 2.31
CA THR A 57 4.19 4.88 2.66
C THR A 57 5.15 3.94 1.94
N LEU A 58 5.88 4.43 0.93
CA LEU A 58 6.72 3.60 0.07
C LEU A 58 7.86 2.91 0.82
N ASP A 59 8.49 3.59 1.77
CA ASP A 59 9.61 2.98 2.52
C ASP A 59 9.15 1.78 3.36
N LEU A 60 7.98 1.89 3.99
CA LEU A 60 7.36 0.76 4.70
C LEU A 60 7.04 -0.38 3.73
N SER A 61 6.38 -0.08 2.60
CA SER A 61 6.00 -1.11 1.63
C SER A 61 7.23 -1.82 1.07
N ARG A 62 8.24 -1.08 0.61
CA ARG A 62 9.49 -1.64 0.08
C ARG A 62 10.20 -2.50 1.11
N HIS A 63 10.19 -2.11 2.39
CA HIS A 63 10.74 -2.93 3.46
C HIS A 63 9.95 -4.24 3.65
N VAL A 64 8.62 -4.17 3.74
CA VAL A 64 7.74 -5.34 3.93
C VAL A 64 7.86 -6.34 2.77
N PHE A 65 8.05 -5.84 1.55
CA PHE A 65 8.12 -6.66 0.34
C PHE A 65 9.57 -6.96 -0.13
N THR A 66 10.59 -6.56 0.64
CA THR A 66 12.00 -6.85 0.34
C THR A 66 12.27 -8.36 0.23
N ALA A 67 13.26 -8.73 -0.59
CA ALA A 67 13.68 -10.12 -0.74
C ALA A 67 14.13 -10.75 0.60
N PRO A 68 13.70 -11.97 0.94
CA PRO A 68 12.82 -12.86 0.16
C PRO A 68 11.33 -12.47 0.26
N THR A 69 10.75 -12.03 -0.87
CA THR A 69 9.41 -11.42 -0.93
C THR A 69 8.29 -12.38 -0.54
N ALA A 70 8.47 -13.69 -0.62
CA ALA A 70 7.46 -14.68 -0.24
C ALA A 70 6.94 -14.53 1.20
N TYR A 71 7.72 -13.88 2.09
CA TYR A 71 7.35 -13.66 3.49
C TYR A 71 6.71 -12.30 3.78
N TYR A 72 6.35 -11.50 2.77
CA TYR A 72 5.76 -10.16 2.98
C TYR A 72 4.54 -10.17 3.93
N LYS A 73 3.77 -11.26 3.92
CA LYS A 73 2.60 -11.47 4.80
C LYS A 73 2.96 -11.38 6.28
N THR A 74 4.20 -11.71 6.66
CA THR A 74 4.70 -11.55 8.02
C THR A 74 4.71 -10.09 8.45
N GLY A 75 5.16 -9.19 7.56
CA GLY A 75 5.12 -7.75 7.80
C GLY A 75 3.69 -7.22 7.90
N ILE A 76 2.80 -7.68 7.01
CA ILE A 76 1.37 -7.30 7.05
C ILE A 76 0.74 -7.69 8.39
N VAL A 77 0.87 -8.96 8.81
CA VAL A 77 0.28 -9.43 10.08
C VAL A 77 0.93 -8.75 11.29
N PHE A 78 2.22 -8.42 11.21
CA PHE A 78 2.90 -7.67 12.26
C PHE A 78 2.32 -6.25 12.40
N MET A 79 2.06 -5.56 11.29
CA MET A 79 1.41 -4.25 11.30
C MET A 79 -0.01 -4.34 11.84
N ALA A 80 -0.77 -5.38 11.49
CA ALA A 80 -2.11 -5.62 12.05
C ALA A 80 -2.07 -5.80 13.57
N TYR A 81 -1.09 -6.53 14.09
CA TYR A 81 -0.86 -6.68 15.53
C TYR A 81 -0.50 -5.35 16.20
N LEU A 82 0.42 -4.57 15.63
CA LEU A 82 0.79 -3.25 16.18
C LEU A 82 -0.38 -2.27 16.22
N ASN A 83 -1.27 -2.33 15.23
CA ASN A 83 -2.46 -1.48 15.14
C ASN A 83 -3.67 -2.01 15.93
N GLY A 84 -3.51 -3.10 16.69
CA GLY A 84 -4.57 -3.65 17.53
C GLY A 84 -5.71 -4.32 16.76
N HIS A 85 -5.50 -4.72 15.52
CA HIS A 85 -6.47 -5.52 14.76
C HIS A 85 -6.49 -7.00 15.21
N GLN A 86 -5.49 -7.41 15.99
CA GLN A 86 -5.39 -8.74 16.61
C GLN A 86 -4.53 -8.69 17.89
N ASP A 87 -4.86 -9.53 18.88
CA ASP A 87 -4.19 -9.53 20.20
C ASP A 87 -2.94 -10.43 20.28
N HIS A 88 -2.51 -11.01 19.16
CA HIS A 88 -1.33 -11.87 19.12
C HIS A 88 -0.57 -11.75 17.80
N PHE A 89 0.74 -11.98 17.81
CA PHE A 89 1.53 -12.16 16.60
C PHE A 89 1.80 -13.65 16.34
N ARG A 90 0.80 -14.33 15.77
CA ARG A 90 0.86 -15.73 15.34
C ARG A 90 0.18 -15.83 13.98
N MET A 91 0.75 -16.61 13.09
CA MET A 91 0.29 -16.78 11.71
C MET A 91 -0.03 -18.25 11.44
N ILE A 92 -0.85 -18.49 10.42
CA ILE A 92 -0.92 -19.81 9.80
C ILE A 92 0.46 -20.18 9.24
N GLY A 93 0.81 -21.47 9.30
CA GLY A 93 2.07 -22.02 8.83
C GLY A 93 1.84 -23.40 8.23
#